data_AF-A0AAQ3SA46-F1
#
_entry.id   AF-A0AAQ3SA46-F1
#
_cell.length_a   1.000
_cell.length_b   1.000
_cell.length_c   1.000
_cell.angle_alpha   90.00
_cell.angle_beta   90.00
_cell.angle_gamma   90.00
#
_symmetry.space_group_name_H-M   'P 1'
#
loop_
_entity.id
_entity.type
_entity.pdbx_description
1 polymer ?
#
loop_
_entity_poly.entity_id
_entity_poly.type
_entity_poly.pdbx_seq_one_letter_code
_entity_poly.pdbx_strand_id
1 'polypeptide(L)'
;MAAMHHDTTPDLKVVGNKLKDTLEISNTSLKMRKIVVELCDIVATRGARLAAAGILGILKKLGRDTVKVGEKQKSVIALDGGLYEHYTKFRECLESTLKELLGEEAAETIVIEHANDGSGIGAALLAASHSQYLGVEES
;
A
#
# COMPACT_ATOMS: atom_id res chain seq x y z
N MET A 1 7.63 -0.38 13.11
CA MET A 1 7.71 -1.73 12.49
C MET A 1 8.62 -1.73 11.26
N ALA A 2 8.45 -0.82 10.30
CA ALA A 2 9.31 -0.73 9.10
C ALA A 2 10.82 -0.81 9.42
N ALA A 3 11.32 -0.02 10.36
CA ALA A 3 12.73 -0.09 10.76
C ALA A 3 13.17 -1.46 11.32
N MET A 4 12.27 -2.21 11.96
CA MET A 4 12.56 -3.55 12.49
C MET A 4 12.58 -4.61 11.38
N HIS A 5 11.79 -4.44 10.31
CA HIS A 5 11.85 -5.32 9.13
C HIS A 5 13.06 -5.07 8.24
N HIS A 6 13.60 -3.85 8.23
CA HIS A 6 14.84 -3.53 7.54
C HIS A 6 16.10 -3.89 8.37
N ASP A 7 15.94 -4.50 9.53
CA ASP A 7 17.06 -4.93 10.36
C ASP A 7 17.73 -6.17 9.78
N THR A 8 18.85 -5.95 9.08
CA THR A 8 19.68 -7.03 8.49
C THR A 8 20.82 -7.45 9.40
N THR A 9 20.90 -6.92 10.63
CA THR A 9 21.99 -7.26 11.55
C THR A 9 21.83 -8.68 12.08
N PRO A 10 22.93 -9.45 12.24
CA PRO A 10 22.85 -10.84 12.70
C PRO A 10 22.18 -11.01 14.06
N ASP A 11 22.29 -10.00 14.93
CA ASP A 11 21.72 -10.01 16.26
C ASP A 11 20.38 -9.26 16.35
N LEU A 12 19.86 -8.65 15.28
CA LEU A 12 18.67 -7.80 15.29
C LEU A 12 18.80 -6.60 16.24
N LYS A 13 19.92 -5.87 16.14
CA LYS A 13 20.23 -4.71 17.00
C LYS A 13 19.23 -3.58 16.87
N VAL A 14 18.72 -3.30 15.67
CA VAL A 14 17.72 -2.25 15.44
C VAL A 14 16.42 -2.61 16.15
N VAL A 15 16.02 -3.89 16.10
CA VAL A 15 14.86 -4.37 16.87
C VAL A 15 15.07 -4.19 18.36
N GLY A 16 16.23 -4.59 18.90
CA GLY A 16 16.57 -4.39 20.30
C GLY A 16 16.52 -2.92 20.73
N ASN A 17 17.09 -2.03 19.92
CA ASN A 17 17.06 -0.60 20.17
C ASN A 17 15.63 -0.05 20.14
N LYS A 18 14.78 -0.46 19.18
CA LYS A 18 13.37 -0.03 19.14
C LYS A 18 12.57 -0.51 20.35
N LEU A 19 12.78 -1.75 20.78
CA LEU A 19 12.14 -2.27 21.99
C LEU A 19 12.57 -1.48 23.24
N LYS A 20 13.84 -1.09 23.33
CA LYS A 20 14.35 -0.28 24.43
C LYS A 20 13.86 1.17 24.36
N ASP A 21 14.06 1.84 23.23
CA ASP A 21 13.86 3.29 23.12
C ASP A 21 12.38 3.68 23.06
N THR A 22 11.51 2.78 22.59
CA THR A 22 10.07 3.05 22.43
C THR A 22 9.21 2.37 23.48
N LEU A 23 9.59 1.16 23.93
CA LEU A 23 8.80 0.36 24.87
C LEU A 23 9.50 0.14 26.22
N GLU A 24 10.70 0.70 26.42
CA GLU A 24 11.52 0.56 27.63
C GLU A 24 11.90 -0.89 27.98
N ILE A 25 11.82 -1.80 27.00
CA ILE A 25 12.17 -3.21 27.16
C ILE A 25 13.67 -3.41 26.87
N SER A 26 14.46 -3.60 27.92
CA SER A 26 15.91 -3.82 27.84
C SER A 26 16.29 -5.31 27.93
N ASN A 27 17.56 -5.63 27.68
CA ASN A 27 18.14 -6.98 27.84
C ASN A 27 17.45 -8.08 27.01
N THR A 28 16.93 -7.72 25.83
CA THR A 28 16.20 -8.65 24.95
C THR A 28 17.13 -9.70 24.34
N SER A 29 16.81 -10.98 24.52
CA SER A 29 17.54 -12.07 23.86
C SER A 29 17.32 -12.05 22.33
N LEU A 30 18.23 -12.66 21.57
CA LEU A 30 18.06 -12.83 20.12
C LEU A 30 16.76 -13.59 19.78
N LYS A 31 16.42 -14.60 20.58
CA LYS A 31 15.17 -15.38 20.40
C LYS A 31 13.93 -14.49 20.51
N MET A 32 13.89 -13.61 21.52
CA MET A 32 12.78 -12.66 21.69
C MET A 32 12.70 -11.68 20.52
N ARG A 33 13.84 -11.14 20.07
CA ARG A 33 13.89 -10.21 18.93
C ARG A 33 13.38 -10.85 17.63
N LYS A 34 13.69 -12.12 17.39
CA LYS A 34 13.14 -12.90 16.25
C LYS A 34 11.62 -13.03 16.32
N ILE A 35 11.07 -13.37 17.48
CA ILE A 35 9.60 -13.44 17.68
C ILE A 35 8.93 -12.09 17.38
N VAL A 36 9.55 -10.99 17.78
CA VAL A 36 9.03 -9.63 17.49
C VAL A 36 9.00 -9.36 15.98
N VAL A 37 10.03 -9.77 15.24
CA VAL A 37 10.05 -9.66 13.77
C VAL A 37 8.94 -10.49 13.14
N GLU A 38 8.76 -11.75 13.57
CA GLU A 38 7.68 -12.62 13.10
C GLU A 38 6.29 -12.02 13.37
N LEU A 39 6.10 -11.41 14.55
CA LEU A 39 4.85 -10.71 14.85
C LEU A 39 4.63 -9.51 13.90
N CYS A 40 5.67 -8.73 13.65
CA CYS A 40 5.59 -7.62 12.71
C CYS A 40 5.26 -8.11 11.28
N ASP A 41 5.77 -9.29 10.88
CA ASP A 41 5.46 -9.93 9.60
C ASP A 41 3.98 -10.26 9.49
N ILE A 42 3.41 -10.87 10.53
CA ILE A 42 1.98 -11.23 10.57
C ILE A 42 1.12 -9.96 10.46
N VAL A 43 1.45 -8.91 11.22
CA VAL A 43 0.69 -7.66 11.23
C VAL A 43 0.75 -6.95 9.87
N ALA A 44 1.96 -6.83 9.29
CA ALA A 44 2.16 -6.17 8.00
C ALA A 44 1.46 -6.94 6.87
N THR A 45 1.64 -8.26 6.83
CA THR A 45 1.00 -9.14 5.83
C THR A 45 -0.51 -9.05 5.91
N ARG A 46 -1.09 -9.14 7.13
CA ARG A 46 -2.54 -9.02 7.31
C ARG A 46 -3.05 -7.67 6.80
N GLY A 47 -2.39 -6.58 7.15
CA GLY A 47 -2.77 -5.23 6.72
C GLY A 47 -2.74 -5.09 5.20
N ALA A 48 -1.67 -5.56 4.56
CA ALA A 48 -1.50 -5.51 3.11
C ALA A 48 -2.56 -6.34 2.38
N ARG A 49 -2.85 -7.56 2.86
CA ARG A 49 -3.88 -8.43 2.26
C ARG A 49 -5.29 -7.84 2.34
N LEU A 50 -5.64 -7.23 3.49
CA LEU A 50 -6.93 -6.56 3.66
C LEU A 50 -7.06 -5.33 2.76
N ALA A 51 -5.99 -4.54 2.62
CA ALA A 51 -5.97 -3.39 1.72
C ALA A 51 -6.14 -3.82 0.25
N ALA A 52 -5.41 -4.85 -0.19
CA ALA A 52 -5.54 -5.43 -1.52
C ALA A 52 -6.96 -5.93 -1.82
N ALA A 53 -7.62 -6.56 -0.85
CA ALA A 53 -9.02 -6.98 -0.99
C ALA A 53 -9.99 -5.80 -1.18
N GLY A 54 -9.77 -4.69 -0.47
CA GLY A 54 -10.55 -3.45 -0.65
C GLY A 54 -10.38 -2.86 -2.06
N ILE A 55 -9.15 -2.80 -2.54
CA ILE A 55 -8.82 -2.38 -3.91
C ILE A 55 -9.52 -3.26 -4.94
N LEU A 56 -9.43 -4.58 -4.79
CA LEU A 56 -10.11 -5.54 -5.65
C LEU A 56 -11.62 -5.32 -5.66
N GLY A 57 -12.23 -5.03 -4.51
CA GLY A 57 -13.66 -4.73 -4.42
C GLY A 57 -14.08 -3.56 -5.32
N ILE A 58 -13.25 -2.51 -5.41
CA ILE A 58 -13.48 -1.38 -6.31
C ILE A 58 -13.30 -1.80 -7.77
N LEU A 59 -12.24 -2.55 -8.09
CA LEU A 59 -12.00 -3.05 -9.45
C LEU A 59 -13.18 -3.91 -9.94
N LYS A 60 -13.68 -4.81 -9.10
CA LYS A 60 -14.88 -5.63 -9.37
C LYS A 60 -16.12 -4.78 -9.62
N LYS A 61 -16.36 -3.80 -8.75
CA LYS A 61 -17.50 -2.88 -8.90
C LYS A 61 -17.46 -2.12 -10.22
N LEU A 62 -16.25 -1.78 -10.70
CA LEU A 62 -16.03 -1.08 -11.97
C LEU A 62 -15.97 -2.04 -13.18
N GLY A 63 -16.04 -3.36 -12.97
CA GLY A 63 -15.88 -4.36 -14.02
C GLY A 63 -14.47 -4.38 -14.65
N ARG A 64 -13.45 -4.09 -13.83
CA ARG A 64 -12.02 -3.99 -14.19
C ARG A 64 -11.17 -5.10 -13.56
N ASP A 65 -11.80 -6.13 -13.03
CA ASP A 65 -11.13 -7.30 -12.43
C ASP A 65 -10.88 -8.43 -13.44
N THR A 66 -11.32 -8.27 -14.68
CA THR A 66 -11.17 -9.26 -15.76
C THR A 66 -10.80 -8.58 -17.08
N VAL A 67 -10.14 -9.32 -17.97
CA VAL A 67 -9.82 -8.86 -19.32
C VAL A 67 -10.99 -9.18 -20.25
N LYS A 68 -11.61 -8.15 -20.84
CA LYS A 68 -12.65 -8.33 -21.85
C LYS A 68 -12.02 -8.47 -23.23
N VAL A 69 -12.48 -9.46 -23.99
CA VAL A 69 -12.01 -9.72 -25.35
C VAL A 69 -12.20 -8.47 -26.22
N GLY A 70 -11.09 -7.89 -26.69
CA GLY A 70 -11.07 -6.69 -27.52
C GLY A 70 -10.80 -5.37 -26.77
N GLU A 71 -10.78 -5.35 -25.44
CA GLU A 71 -10.50 -4.15 -24.65
C GLU A 71 -9.11 -4.23 -23.99
N LYS A 72 -8.17 -3.42 -24.46
CA LYS A 72 -6.88 -3.17 -23.77
C LYS A 72 -7.01 -2.05 -22.73
N GLN A 73 -7.98 -2.17 -21.83
CA GLN A 73 -8.18 -1.18 -20.76
C GLN A 73 -7.12 -1.37 -19.68
N LYS A 74 -6.13 -0.48 -19.62
CA LYS A 74 -5.20 -0.40 -18.47
C LYS A 74 -5.82 0.46 -17.37
N SER A 75 -5.69 0.02 -16.12
CA SER A 75 -6.08 0.79 -14.95
C SER A 75 -4.87 1.12 -14.10
N VAL A 76 -4.73 2.39 -13.75
CA VAL A 76 -3.72 2.85 -12.81
C VAL A 76 -4.38 3.07 -11.45
N ILE A 77 -3.79 2.48 -10.41
CA ILE A 77 -4.18 2.66 -9.02
C ILE A 77 -3.16 3.60 -8.40
N ALA A 78 -3.58 4.83 -8.17
CA ALA A 78 -2.76 5.85 -7.56
C ALA A 78 -2.81 5.68 -6.03
N LEU A 79 -1.68 5.32 -5.40
CA LEU A 79 -1.57 5.13 -3.95
C LEU A 79 -0.68 6.21 -3.34
N ASP A 80 -1.18 6.84 -2.28
CA ASP A 80 -0.47 7.83 -1.47
C ASP A 80 -0.36 7.32 -0.02
N GLY A 81 0.65 7.78 0.70
CA GLY A 81 0.83 7.59 2.13
C GLY A 81 2.14 6.92 2.50
N GLY A 82 2.75 7.39 3.60
CA GLY A 82 4.06 6.93 4.08
C GLY A 82 4.16 5.42 4.38
N LEU A 83 3.02 4.74 4.60
CA LEU A 83 3.00 3.28 4.71
C LEU A 83 3.39 2.62 3.39
N TYR A 84 2.77 3.02 2.28
CA TYR A 84 3.10 2.51 0.97
C TYR A 84 4.50 2.99 0.54
N GLU A 85 4.82 4.26 0.79
CA GLU A 85 6.07 4.91 0.35
C GLU A 85 7.34 4.41 1.06
N HIS A 86 7.28 4.12 2.36
CA HIS A 86 8.49 3.84 3.16
C HIS A 86 8.56 2.42 3.74
N TYR A 87 7.51 1.61 3.55
CA TYR A 87 7.47 0.25 4.10
C TYR A 87 7.45 -0.80 2.99
N THR A 88 8.63 -1.09 2.43
CA THR A 88 8.82 -2.00 1.28
C THR A 88 8.12 -3.35 1.44
N LYS A 89 8.25 -4.01 2.60
CA LYS A 89 7.58 -5.31 2.84
C LYS A 89 6.05 -5.23 2.76
N PHE A 90 5.46 -4.12 3.21
CA PHE A 90 4.02 -3.89 3.08
C PHE A 90 3.63 -3.69 1.62
N ARG A 91 4.38 -2.87 0.87
CA ARG A 91 4.17 -2.61 -0.56
C ARG A 91 4.22 -3.89 -1.37
N GLU A 92 5.29 -4.66 -1.24
CA GLU A 92 5.47 -5.93 -1.95
C GLU A 92 4.37 -6.94 -1.61
N CYS A 93 3.96 -7.01 -0.34
CA CYS A 93 2.86 -7.88 0.07
C CYS A 93 1.51 -7.44 -0.52
N LEU A 94 1.27 -6.12 -0.61
CA LEU A 94 0.05 -5.57 -1.19
C LEU A 94 -0.02 -5.87 -2.69
N GLU A 95 1.05 -5.57 -3.43
CA GLU A 95 1.15 -5.81 -4.87
C GLU A 95 1.03 -7.30 -5.21
N SER A 96 1.77 -8.16 -4.50
CA SER A 96 1.69 -9.61 -4.70
C SER A 96 0.31 -10.18 -4.35
N THR A 97 -0.32 -9.70 -3.28
CA THR A 97 -1.68 -10.14 -2.93
C THR A 97 -2.69 -9.67 -3.96
N LEU A 98 -2.56 -8.44 -4.47
CA LEU A 98 -3.47 -7.95 -5.51
C LEU A 98 -3.34 -8.78 -6.79
N LYS A 99 -2.11 -9.13 -7.17
CA LYS A 99 -1.82 -10.05 -8.28
C LYS A 99 -2.42 -11.44 -8.06
N GLU A 100 -2.23 -12.02 -6.87
CA GLU A 100 -2.83 -13.30 -6.46
C GLU A 100 -4.35 -13.28 -6.61
N LEU A 101 -5.00 -12.20 -6.19
CA LEU A 101 -6.45 -12.07 -6.19
C LEU A 101 -7.07 -11.81 -7.58
N LEU A 102 -6.34 -11.13 -8.48
CA LEU A 102 -6.78 -10.84 -9.84
C LEU A 102 -6.52 -11.99 -10.81
N GLY A 103 -5.48 -12.78 -10.56
CA GLY A 103 -4.93 -13.73 -11.54
C GLY A 103 -4.02 -13.05 -12.56
N GLU A 104 -3.15 -13.84 -13.21
CA GLU A 104 -2.06 -13.34 -14.06
C GLU A 104 -2.54 -12.40 -15.18
N GLU A 105 -3.59 -12.79 -15.92
CA GLU A 105 -4.07 -12.04 -17.09
C GLU A 105 -4.62 -10.66 -16.71
N ALA A 106 -5.49 -10.59 -15.70
CA ALA A 106 -6.06 -9.32 -15.25
C ALA A 106 -5.01 -8.45 -14.56
N ALA A 107 -4.07 -9.04 -13.82
CA ALA A 107 -3.01 -8.29 -13.13
C ALA A 107 -2.11 -7.51 -14.10
N GLU A 108 -1.85 -8.03 -15.32
CA GLU A 108 -1.08 -7.31 -16.35
C GLU A 108 -1.74 -5.99 -16.81
N THR A 109 -3.05 -5.85 -16.60
CA THR A 109 -3.80 -4.63 -16.93
C THR A 109 -3.80 -3.59 -15.81
N ILE A 110 -3.35 -3.97 -14.61
CA ILE A 110 -3.34 -3.11 -13.42
C ILE A 110 -1.91 -2.63 -13.14
N VAL A 111 -1.75 -1.32 -12.97
CA VAL A 111 -0.50 -0.70 -12.56
C VAL A 111 -0.75 0.05 -11.26
N ILE A 112 0.09 -0.17 -10.25
CA ILE A 112 0.04 0.61 -9.01
C ILE A 112 1.15 1.66 -9.08
N GLU A 113 0.78 2.92 -8.94
CA GLU A 113 1.72 4.05 -8.97
C GLU A 113 1.67 4.83 -7.66
N HIS A 114 2.83 5.30 -7.21
CA HIS A 114 2.88 6.22 -6.09
C HIS A 114 2.38 7.60 -6.54
N ALA A 115 1.29 8.05 -5.91
CA ALA A 115 0.70 9.36 -6.17
C ALA A 115 1.33 10.39 -5.24
N ASN A 116 1.77 11.51 -5.79
CA ASN A 116 2.30 12.62 -5.00
C ASN A 116 1.22 13.71 -4.85
N ASP A 117 1.02 14.16 -3.62
CA ASP A 117 0.25 15.37 -3.26
C ASP A 117 -1.21 15.39 -3.79
N GLY A 118 -2.01 14.42 -3.34
CA GLY A 118 -3.45 14.41 -3.63
C GLY A 118 -4.22 15.56 -2.96
N SER A 119 -3.72 16.11 -1.85
CA SER A 119 -4.40 17.16 -1.08
C SER A 119 -4.11 18.58 -1.59
N GLY A 120 -2.92 18.85 -2.13
CA GLY A 120 -2.57 20.12 -2.75
C GLY A 120 -2.98 20.16 -4.23
N ILE A 121 -2.26 19.43 -5.08
CA ILE A 121 -2.50 19.41 -6.54
C ILE A 121 -3.93 18.93 -6.84
N GLY A 122 -4.39 17.87 -6.19
CA GLY A 122 -5.74 17.33 -6.42
C GLY A 122 -6.83 18.36 -6.08
N ALA A 123 -6.70 19.09 -4.98
CA ALA A 123 -7.65 20.14 -4.61
C ALA A 123 -7.62 21.31 -5.61
N ALA A 124 -6.44 21.73 -6.08
CA ALA A 124 -6.32 22.78 -7.08
C ALA A 124 -6.98 22.39 -8.42
N LEU A 125 -6.77 21.15 -8.87
CA LEU A 125 -7.40 20.63 -10.10
C LEU A 125 -8.93 20.56 -9.97
N LEU A 126 -9.44 20.15 -8.81
CA LEU A 126 -10.88 20.14 -8.54
C LEU A 126 -11.47 21.56 -8.57
N ALA A 127 -10.81 22.53 -7.93
CA ALA A 127 -11.24 23.92 -7.93
C ALA A 127 -11.23 24.53 -9.34
N ALA A 128 -10.17 24.27 -10.11
CA ALA A 128 -10.06 24.70 -11.51
C ALA A 128 -11.16 24.09 -12.38
N SER A 129 -11.41 22.77 -12.25
CA SER A 129 -12.49 22.09 -12.96
C SER A 129 -13.85 22.70 -12.63
N HIS A 130 -14.15 22.91 -11.34
CA HIS A 130 -15.41 23.52 -10.91
C HIS A 130 -15.60 24.93 -11.49
N SER A 131 -14.53 25.74 -11.55
CA SER A 131 -14.59 27.11 -12.09
C SER A 131 -15.03 27.18 -13.56
N GLN A 132 -14.81 26.11 -14.35
CA GLN A 132 -15.23 26.04 -15.75
C GLN A 132 -16.73 25.76 -15.91
N TYR A 133 -17.39 25.19 -14.90
CA TYR A 133 -18.80 24.80 -14.95
C TYR A 133 -19.75 25.82 -14.31
N LEU A 134 -19.25 26.90 -13.71
CA LEU A 134 -20.07 27.96 -13.11
C LEU A 134 -21.01 28.65 -14.12
N GLY A 135 -20.70 28.60 -15.42
CA GLY A 135 -21.55 29.17 -16.47
C GLY A 135 -22.63 28.24 -17.04
N VAL A 136 -22.74 26.99 -16.57
CA VAL A 136 -23.67 25.99 -17.13
C VAL A 136 -24.99 25.90 -16.34
N GLU A 137 -25.04 26.41 -15.10
CA GLU A 137 -26.27 26.42 -14.28
C GLU A 137 -27.21 27.62 -14.58
N GLU A 138 -26.78 28.60 -15.39
CA GLU A 138 -27.60 29.77 -15.78
C GLU A 138 -28.32 29.64 -17.14
N SER A 139 -28.42 28.43 -17.72
CA SER A 139 -29.10 28.18 -19.01
C SER A 139 -30.29 27.23 -18.92
#